data_AF-A0A536KV14-F1
#
_entry.id   AF-A0A536KV14-F1
#
_cell.length_a   1.000
_cell.length_b   1.000
_cell.length_c   1.000
_cell.angle_alpha   90.00
_cell.angle_beta   90.00
_cell.angle_gamma   90.00
#
_symmetry.space_group_name_H-M   'P 1'
#
loop_
_entity.id
_entity.type
_entity.pdbx_description
1 polymer ?
#
loop_
_entity_poly.entity_id
_entity_poly.type
_entity_poly.pdbx_seq_one_letter_code
_entity_poly.pdbx_strand_id
1 'polypeptide(L)'
;MTTRRSATALASTNVQNIPAILAARQPTTEASRCAVVFASMATVEVRPALQRATFRVAALSLWGLGGVVMASNYVGSGLQVNYGIEWIITGAAVAAGLLAWFWPWAGLPADRFLPVVFGGLLLNAVCLGATGGVHSHVMPLLMVIVVFSASLFQFRAAVAILLLNGLVASLPLLLQGWNGYYARALLVLLASMVVCAFVPSMVAAALRKENQLVERQRDELEQSYLATIAALAAALDAKDRHTEAHSRETAALARAVGRRLGLKDDDLRFLEYSALLHDIGKIGVPGYILNKPGPLDDDEAAIMREHPVIGERIVASVPFLGRIRPIVRAEHERWDGSGYPDGLGGRQIPIEARIIHACDAFQAMSSDRPYRRARPRDWIVKEIHTQSGRQFDPSVAEALLEVVESGEVAVSGTAESALHEDHKPAFVHFWTQHLDAIQQLGARLATVVSVPEICDTIGRAITTLLPYDQCRIYLLEEDGRTLRPVYFSDTKRAEYDGVTAETLAIQVGEGITGWVAETKQGALVGDTERHPKGIHIPGTSETNESMLAVPVIFE
;
A
#
# COMPACT_ATOMS: atom_id res chain seq x y z
N MET A 1 30.24 -12.72 76.43
CA MET A 1 29.11 -12.06 77.10
C MET A 1 28.17 -11.52 76.02
N THR A 2 26.93 -12.03 76.02
CA THR A 2 25.67 -11.35 75.64
C THR A 2 25.47 -10.71 74.25
N THR A 3 24.62 -11.41 73.47
CA THR A 3 23.37 -10.93 72.79
C THR A 3 23.49 -10.13 71.47
N ARG A 4 23.09 -10.70 70.32
CA ARG A 4 21.74 -10.80 69.67
C ARG A 4 21.25 -9.51 68.96
N ARG A 5 21.18 -9.63 67.63
CA ARG A 5 20.11 -9.23 66.69
C ARG A 5 19.83 -7.74 66.35
N SER A 6 19.74 -7.55 65.03
CA SER A 6 18.72 -6.83 64.22
C SER A 6 18.79 -5.32 63.99
N ALA A 7 19.15 -5.03 62.73
CA ALA A 7 18.36 -4.30 61.72
C ALA A 7 18.41 -2.76 61.64
N THR A 8 18.39 -2.33 60.37
CA THR A 8 17.96 -1.03 59.78
C THR A 8 18.86 0.19 59.91
N ALA A 9 19.50 0.56 58.80
CA ALA A 9 19.23 1.80 58.04
C ALA A 9 20.31 2.02 56.95
N LEU A 10 20.04 1.60 55.71
CA LEU A 10 20.77 2.12 54.54
C LEU A 10 20.01 3.36 54.06
N ALA A 11 20.66 4.51 54.25
CA ALA A 11 20.18 5.81 53.84
C ALA A 11 20.32 5.99 52.32
N SER A 12 19.31 6.68 51.79
CA SER A 12 19.33 7.54 50.60
C SER A 12 19.80 6.94 49.27
N THR A 13 18.83 6.54 48.44
CA THR A 13 18.92 6.82 47.01
C THR A 13 17.59 7.39 46.56
N ASN A 14 17.69 8.56 45.92
CA ASN A 14 16.60 9.44 45.55
C ASN A 14 15.60 8.74 44.64
N VAL A 15 14.34 8.82 45.07
CA VAL A 15 13.14 8.68 44.27
C VAL A 15 13.07 9.88 43.32
N GLN A 16 13.06 9.63 42.00
CA GLN A 16 12.35 10.46 41.03
C GLN A 16 12.21 9.68 39.71
N ASN A 17 10.98 9.66 39.18
CA ASN A 17 10.53 9.14 37.88
C ASN A 17 10.01 7.69 37.77
N ILE A 18 9.10 7.29 38.66
CA ILE A 18 8.15 6.18 38.42
C ILE A 18 6.70 6.60 38.04
N PRO A 19 6.22 7.88 38.11
CA PRO A 19 4.84 8.18 37.72
C PRO A 19 4.63 8.49 36.22
N ALA A 20 5.54 8.13 35.32
CA ALA A 20 5.33 8.25 33.86
C ALA A 20 4.77 6.97 33.21
N ILE A 21 4.81 5.82 33.89
CA ILE A 21 4.40 4.52 33.35
C ILE A 21 2.95 4.14 33.75
N LEU A 22 2.29 4.93 34.61
CA LEU A 22 0.90 4.70 35.06
C LEU A 22 -0.14 5.66 34.44
N ALA A 23 0.25 6.54 33.52
CA ALA A 23 -0.66 7.47 32.85
C ALA A 23 -1.29 6.94 31.54
N ALA A 24 -1.09 5.66 31.18
CA ALA A 24 -1.62 5.05 29.96
C ALA A 24 -2.66 3.94 30.20
N ARG A 25 -3.50 4.08 31.24
CA ARG A 25 -4.75 3.31 31.37
C ARG A 25 -5.95 4.25 31.30
N GLN A 26 -6.70 4.12 30.21
CA GLN A 26 -7.96 4.83 29.95
C GLN A 26 -8.94 4.69 31.14
N PRO A 27 -9.63 5.77 31.55
CA PRO A 27 -10.78 5.65 32.42
C PRO A 27 -12.03 5.25 31.61
N THR A 28 -12.58 4.14 32.07
CA THR A 28 -13.94 3.61 31.92
C THR A 28 -15.04 4.61 31.55
N THR A 29 -15.70 4.30 30.43
CA THR A 29 -17.15 4.16 30.27
C THR A 29 -18.04 4.79 31.35
N GLU A 30 -18.63 5.95 31.05
CA GLU A 30 -20.06 6.24 31.29
C GLU A 30 -20.51 7.59 30.67
N ALA A 31 -19.61 8.54 30.45
CA ALA A 31 -19.93 9.80 29.76
C ALA A 31 -20.14 9.66 28.24
N SER A 32 -19.72 8.54 27.64
CA SER A 32 -19.77 8.31 26.18
C SER A 32 -21.12 7.85 25.64
N ARG A 33 -22.17 7.69 26.47
CA ARG A 33 -23.49 7.24 25.98
C ARG A 33 -24.40 8.35 25.43
N CYS A 34 -24.12 9.62 25.71
CA CYS A 34 -24.91 10.74 25.18
C CYS A 34 -24.34 11.37 23.88
N ALA A 35 -23.08 11.08 23.53
CA ALA A 35 -22.42 11.63 22.35
C ALA A 35 -22.52 10.74 21.08
N VAL A 36 -23.23 9.61 21.15
CA VAL A 36 -23.25 8.56 20.11
C VAL A 36 -24.20 8.88 18.93
N VAL A 37 -24.94 10.00 18.94
CA VAL A 37 -25.87 10.29 17.85
C VAL A 37 -25.24 11.09 16.70
N PHE A 38 -24.11 11.77 16.89
CA PHE A 38 -23.54 12.66 15.84
C PHE A 38 -22.15 12.27 15.31
N ALA A 39 -21.45 11.29 15.90
CA ALA A 39 -20.08 10.94 15.53
C ALA A 39 -19.95 9.98 14.32
N SER A 40 -20.97 9.85 13.47
CA SER A 40 -20.91 9.02 12.24
C SER A 40 -21.00 9.84 10.93
N MET A 41 -20.65 11.13 10.96
CA MET A 41 -20.27 11.82 9.74
C MET A 41 -18.74 11.85 9.66
N ALA A 42 -18.18 10.72 9.22
CA ALA A 42 -16.83 10.74 8.68
C ALA A 42 -16.73 11.91 7.69
N THR A 43 -15.73 12.76 7.85
CA THR A 43 -15.38 13.83 6.91
C THR A 43 -14.96 13.15 5.60
N VAL A 44 -15.93 12.83 4.76
CA VAL A 44 -15.68 12.34 3.42
C VAL A 44 -15.16 13.56 2.64
N GLU A 45 -13.88 13.59 2.32
CA GLU A 45 -13.35 14.51 1.32
C GLU A 45 -14.00 14.17 -0.01
N VAL A 46 -15.04 14.92 -0.33
CA VAL A 46 -15.73 14.81 -1.61
C VAL A 46 -14.83 15.47 -2.65
N ARG A 47 -14.40 14.72 -3.67
CA ARG A 47 -13.62 15.28 -4.80
C ARG A 47 -14.29 16.57 -5.30
N PRO A 48 -13.53 17.63 -5.62
CA PRO A 48 -14.08 18.92 -6.06
C PRO A 48 -15.03 18.83 -7.27
N ALA A 49 -14.83 17.82 -8.13
CA ALA A 49 -15.72 17.54 -9.25
C ALA A 49 -17.10 17.01 -8.81
N LEU A 50 -17.11 16.08 -7.85
CA LEU A 50 -18.34 15.54 -7.28
C LEU A 50 -19.10 16.61 -6.49
N GLN A 51 -18.37 17.43 -5.73
CA GLN A 51 -18.92 18.58 -5.02
C GLN A 51 -19.59 19.57 -6.00
N ARG A 52 -18.93 19.92 -7.11
CA ARG A 52 -19.51 20.77 -8.17
C ARG A 52 -20.76 20.16 -8.80
N ALA A 53 -20.77 18.85 -9.07
CA ALA A 53 -21.94 18.16 -9.61
C ALA A 53 -23.13 18.23 -8.64
N THR A 54 -22.89 18.03 -7.34
CA THR A 54 -23.90 18.17 -6.28
C THR A 54 -24.56 19.55 -6.27
N PHE A 55 -23.77 20.63 -6.32
CA PHE A 55 -24.32 21.99 -6.33
C PHE A 55 -25.08 22.32 -7.63
N ARG A 56 -24.68 21.75 -8.77
CA ARG A 56 -25.44 21.87 -10.03
C ARG A 56 -26.79 21.17 -9.98
N VAL A 57 -26.86 19.99 -9.36
CA VAL A 57 -28.13 19.28 -9.12
C VAL A 57 -29.02 20.10 -8.19
N ALA A 58 -28.47 20.65 -7.10
CA ALA A 58 -29.22 21.52 -6.21
C ALA A 58 -29.76 22.77 -6.94
N ALA A 59 -28.97 23.41 -7.79
CA ALA A 59 -29.40 24.57 -8.59
C ALA A 59 -30.56 24.25 -9.54
N LEU A 60 -30.50 23.12 -10.26
CA LEU A 60 -31.59 22.68 -11.14
C LEU A 60 -32.89 22.44 -10.37
N SER A 61 -32.80 21.86 -9.18
CA SER A 61 -33.95 21.65 -8.31
C SER A 61 -34.52 22.96 -7.75
N LEU A 62 -33.69 23.97 -7.45
CA LEU A 62 -34.13 25.31 -7.04
C LEU A 62 -34.93 26.01 -8.14
N TRP A 63 -34.46 25.93 -9.39
CA TRP A 63 -35.18 26.49 -10.53
C TRP A 63 -36.47 25.74 -10.83
N GLY A 64 -36.47 24.41 -10.73
CA GLY A 64 -37.67 23.59 -10.89
C GLY A 64 -38.74 23.89 -9.84
N LEU A 65 -38.35 24.07 -8.58
CA LEU A 65 -39.25 24.42 -7.48
C LEU A 65 -39.92 25.79 -7.72
N GLY A 66 -39.16 26.81 -8.14
CA GLY A 66 -39.73 28.12 -8.47
C GLY A 66 -40.82 28.05 -9.55
N GLY A 67 -40.64 27.18 -10.54
CA GLY A 67 -41.65 26.92 -11.59
C GLY A 67 -42.89 26.18 -11.07
N VAL A 68 -42.72 25.17 -10.22
CA VAL A 68 -43.84 24.39 -9.64
C VAL A 68 -44.71 25.23 -8.72
N VAL A 69 -44.11 26.12 -7.92
CA VAL A 69 -44.83 27.05 -7.03
C VAL A 69 -45.66 28.05 -7.83
N MET A 70 -45.06 28.62 -8.88
CA MET A 70 -45.77 29.53 -9.76
C MET A 70 -46.95 28.82 -10.45
N ALA A 71 -46.76 27.57 -10.90
CA ALA A 71 -47.82 26.78 -11.54
C ALA A 71 -48.93 26.35 -10.57
N SER A 72 -48.62 25.96 -9.33
CA SER A 72 -49.60 25.48 -8.36
C SER A 72 -50.55 26.59 -7.89
N ASN A 73 -50.06 27.82 -7.79
CA ASN A 73 -50.86 28.99 -7.48
C ASN A 73 -51.84 29.38 -8.60
N TYR A 74 -51.54 29.01 -9.86
CA TYR A 74 -52.43 29.26 -11.00
C TYR A 74 -53.59 28.26 -11.13
N VAL A 75 -53.49 27.06 -10.52
CA VAL A 75 -54.37 25.93 -10.87
C VAL A 75 -55.56 25.70 -9.93
N GLY A 76 -55.76 26.42 -8.83
CA GLY A 76 -57.03 26.21 -8.11
C GLY A 76 -57.20 26.80 -6.73
N SER A 77 -57.07 28.12 -6.57
CA SER A 77 -57.63 28.73 -5.37
C SER A 77 -58.22 30.08 -5.71
N GLY A 78 -59.50 30.28 -5.39
CA GLY A 78 -60.11 31.61 -5.34
C GLY A 78 -59.53 32.49 -4.21
N LEU A 79 -58.24 32.36 -3.91
CA LEU A 79 -57.47 33.20 -3.00
C LEU A 79 -56.89 34.37 -3.81
N GLN A 80 -56.90 35.57 -3.24
CA GLN A 80 -56.19 36.71 -3.84
C GLN A 80 -54.68 36.45 -3.78
N VAL A 81 -54.10 36.06 -4.92
CA VAL A 81 -52.66 35.87 -5.05
C VAL A 81 -51.97 37.23 -4.89
N ASN A 82 -51.12 37.36 -3.87
CA ASN A 82 -50.25 38.52 -3.75
C ASN A 82 -49.04 38.35 -4.68
N TYR A 83 -49.22 38.77 -5.95
CA TYR A 83 -48.20 38.66 -7.00
C TYR A 83 -46.84 39.26 -6.60
N GLY A 84 -46.82 40.29 -5.75
CA GLY A 84 -45.56 40.88 -5.29
C GLY A 84 -44.71 39.90 -4.48
N ILE A 85 -45.34 39.12 -3.59
CA ILE A 85 -44.64 38.12 -2.76
C ILE A 85 -44.18 36.94 -3.61
N GLU A 86 -45.00 36.49 -4.57
CA GLU A 86 -44.65 35.41 -5.49
C GLU A 86 -43.41 35.73 -6.33
N TRP A 87 -43.36 36.92 -6.94
CA TRP A 87 -42.17 37.35 -7.69
C TRP A 87 -40.91 37.43 -6.84
N ILE A 88 -41.04 37.81 -5.56
CA ILE A 88 -39.92 37.84 -4.60
C ILE A 88 -39.42 36.41 -4.33
N ILE A 89 -40.31 35.45 -4.09
CA ILE A 89 -39.96 34.06 -3.81
C ILE A 89 -39.31 33.40 -5.02
N THR A 90 -39.90 33.54 -6.21
CA THR A 90 -39.34 33.01 -7.46
C THR A 90 -38.00 33.66 -7.78
N GLY A 91 -37.87 34.98 -7.61
CA GLY A 91 -36.61 35.70 -7.79
C GLY A 91 -35.51 35.23 -6.83
N ALA A 92 -35.85 35.01 -5.55
CA ALA A 92 -34.93 34.48 -4.55
C ALA A 92 -34.47 33.05 -4.89
N ALA A 93 -35.37 32.18 -5.37
CA ALA A 93 -35.03 30.83 -5.80
C ALA A 93 -34.08 30.82 -7.02
N VAL A 94 -34.32 31.71 -7.99
CA VAL A 94 -33.44 31.88 -9.16
C VAL A 94 -32.05 32.38 -8.73
N ALA A 95 -31.99 33.39 -7.87
CA ALA A 95 -30.73 33.93 -7.35
C ALA A 95 -29.94 32.88 -6.55
N ALA A 96 -30.61 32.10 -5.70
CA ALA A 96 -29.99 31.00 -4.96
C ALA A 96 -29.47 29.90 -5.90
N GLY A 97 -30.20 29.57 -6.98
CA GLY A 97 -29.74 28.62 -8.00
C GLY A 97 -28.51 29.12 -8.77
N LEU A 98 -28.47 30.43 -9.10
CA LEU A 98 -27.29 31.04 -9.73
C LEU A 98 -26.07 31.04 -8.81
N LEU A 99 -26.25 31.35 -7.52
CA LEU A 99 -25.18 31.25 -6.52
C LEU A 99 -24.68 29.81 -6.37
N ALA A 100 -25.58 28.83 -6.30
CA ALA A 100 -25.21 27.42 -6.24
C ALA A 100 -24.43 26.98 -7.50
N TRP A 101 -24.80 27.49 -8.69
CA TRP A 101 -24.19 27.10 -9.96
C TRP A 101 -22.81 27.70 -10.21
N PHE A 102 -22.64 29.01 -9.95
CA PHE A 102 -21.45 29.76 -10.35
C PHE A 102 -20.42 29.95 -9.23
N TRP A 103 -20.80 29.76 -7.96
CA TRP A 103 -19.86 29.95 -6.86
C TRP A 103 -18.87 28.77 -6.74
N PRO A 104 -17.57 29.03 -6.49
CA PRO A 104 -16.54 28.01 -6.45
C PRO A 104 -16.55 27.28 -5.09
N TRP A 105 -17.54 26.43 -4.86
CA TRP A 105 -17.71 25.66 -3.60
C TRP A 105 -16.63 24.60 -3.34
N ALA A 106 -15.62 24.47 -4.21
CA ALA A 106 -14.57 23.46 -4.10
C ALA A 106 -13.75 23.64 -2.82
N GLY A 107 -13.68 22.60 -1.99
CA GLY A 107 -12.80 22.55 -0.81
C GLY A 107 -13.43 22.96 0.52
N LEU A 108 -14.73 23.28 0.55
CA LEU A 108 -15.44 23.46 1.83
C LEU A 108 -15.93 22.11 2.37
N PRO A 109 -15.59 21.75 3.62
CA PRO A 109 -16.04 20.49 4.20
C PRO A 109 -17.55 20.53 4.50
N ALA A 110 -18.21 19.36 4.37
CA ALA A 110 -19.67 19.24 4.36
C ALA A 110 -20.34 19.66 5.70
N ASP A 111 -19.62 19.54 6.81
CA ASP A 111 -20.03 19.92 8.16
C ASP A 111 -20.25 21.43 8.31
N ARG A 112 -19.50 22.26 7.58
CA ARG A 112 -19.68 23.72 7.59
C ARG A 112 -21.01 24.17 6.98
N PHE A 113 -21.70 23.30 6.27
CA PHE A 113 -23.03 23.59 5.73
C PHE A 113 -24.17 23.22 6.71
N LEU A 114 -23.89 22.48 7.79
CA LEU A 114 -24.90 22.11 8.79
C LEU A 114 -25.54 23.35 9.47
N PRO A 115 -24.77 24.36 9.92
CA PRO A 115 -25.34 25.59 10.49
C PRO A 115 -26.19 26.38 9.49
N VAL A 116 -25.85 26.32 8.20
CA VAL A 116 -26.62 26.97 7.12
C VAL A 116 -27.97 26.29 6.96
N VAL A 117 -28.02 24.96 7.02
CA VAL A 117 -29.26 24.18 6.96
C VAL A 117 -30.15 24.45 8.16
N PHE A 118 -29.61 24.41 9.38
CA PHE A 118 -30.38 24.72 10.59
C PHE A 118 -30.83 26.18 10.66
N GLY A 119 -29.96 27.12 10.26
CA GLY A 119 -30.30 28.54 10.16
C GLY A 119 -31.39 28.80 9.11
N GLY A 120 -31.33 28.12 7.97
CA GLY A 120 -32.37 28.16 6.95
C GLY A 120 -33.70 27.60 7.43
N LEU A 121 -33.70 26.49 8.18
CA LEU A 121 -34.91 25.91 8.79
C LEU A 121 -35.55 26.88 9.78
N LEU A 122 -34.73 27.46 10.67
CA LEU A 122 -35.19 28.43 11.66
C LEU A 122 -35.78 29.68 10.99
N LEU A 123 -35.09 30.21 9.96
CA LEU A 123 -35.57 31.36 9.20
C LEU A 123 -36.92 31.07 8.53
N ASN A 124 -37.07 29.91 7.89
CA ASN A 124 -38.33 29.51 7.27
C ASN A 124 -39.45 29.32 8.30
N ALA A 125 -39.16 28.77 9.48
CA ALA A 125 -40.13 28.66 10.57
C ALA A 125 -40.63 30.04 11.03
N VAL A 126 -39.71 31.01 11.17
CA VAL A 126 -40.04 32.40 11.52
C VAL A 126 -40.86 33.08 10.41
N CYS A 127 -40.44 32.95 9.15
CA CYS A 127 -41.16 33.49 8.00
C CYS A 127 -42.58 32.91 7.89
N LEU A 128 -42.75 31.61 8.14
CA LEU A 128 -44.04 30.94 8.11
C LEU A 128 -44.98 31.51 9.18
N GLY A 129 -44.49 31.72 10.40
CA GLY A 129 -45.25 32.37 11.47
C GLY A 129 -45.61 33.82 11.13
N ALA A 130 -44.65 34.59 10.62
CA ALA A 130 -44.81 36.01 10.31
C ALA A 130 -45.77 36.29 9.13
N THR A 131 -45.91 35.34 8.20
CA THR A 131 -46.75 35.48 6.99
C THR A 131 -48.14 34.87 7.13
N GLY A 132 -48.61 34.67 8.36
CA GLY A 132 -49.98 34.24 8.64
C GLY A 132 -50.16 32.72 8.76
N GLY A 133 -49.09 31.95 8.99
CA GLY A 133 -49.14 30.54 9.36
C GLY A 133 -49.89 29.66 8.35
N VAL A 134 -51.10 29.21 8.71
CA VAL A 134 -51.94 28.36 7.84
C VAL A 134 -52.40 29.04 6.55
N HIS A 135 -52.27 30.37 6.46
CA HIS A 135 -52.54 31.17 5.25
C HIS A 135 -51.27 31.58 4.49
N SER A 136 -50.11 31.11 4.93
CA SER A 136 -48.83 31.49 4.33
C SER A 136 -48.57 30.84 2.97
N HIS A 137 -48.04 31.64 2.06
CA HIS A 137 -47.57 31.21 0.74
C HIS A 137 -46.11 30.74 0.73
N VAL A 138 -45.37 30.86 1.85
CA VAL A 138 -43.93 30.57 1.89
C VAL A 138 -43.59 29.10 2.13
N MET A 139 -44.60 28.25 2.36
CA MET A 139 -44.47 26.80 2.55
C MET A 139 -43.51 26.11 1.58
N PRO A 140 -43.54 26.39 0.26
CA PRO A 140 -42.66 25.72 -0.69
C PRO A 140 -41.16 26.00 -0.52
N LEU A 141 -40.76 27.10 0.14
CA LEU A 141 -39.35 27.40 0.42
C LEU A 141 -38.68 26.31 1.29
N LEU A 142 -39.47 25.54 2.02
CA LEU A 142 -38.98 24.40 2.78
C LEU A 142 -38.39 23.27 1.91
N MET A 143 -38.81 23.16 0.65
CA MET A 143 -38.28 22.16 -0.29
C MET A 143 -36.83 22.47 -0.70
N VAL A 144 -36.43 23.75 -0.70
CA VAL A 144 -35.04 24.20 -0.96
C VAL A 144 -34.07 23.52 0.01
N ILE A 145 -34.40 23.52 1.30
CA ILE A 145 -33.54 23.00 2.36
C ILE A 145 -33.38 21.49 2.21
N VAL A 146 -34.46 20.78 1.88
CA VAL A 146 -34.45 19.32 1.74
C VAL A 146 -33.67 18.88 0.52
N VAL A 147 -33.86 19.53 -0.62
CA VAL A 147 -33.08 19.27 -1.84
C VAL A 147 -31.59 19.51 -1.58
N PHE A 148 -31.26 20.66 -0.99
CA PHE A 148 -29.88 21.02 -0.66
C PHE A 148 -29.24 19.99 0.27
N SER A 149 -29.96 19.60 1.33
CA SER A 149 -29.49 18.62 2.31
C SER A 149 -29.36 17.21 1.72
N ALA A 150 -30.30 16.78 0.87
CA ALA A 150 -30.27 15.48 0.21
C ALA A 150 -29.14 15.36 -0.82
N SER A 151 -28.71 16.49 -1.39
CA SER A 151 -27.57 16.55 -2.31
C SER A 151 -26.23 16.45 -1.56
N LEU A 152 -26.12 17.04 -0.36
CA LEU A 152 -24.86 17.14 0.38
C LEU A 152 -24.63 15.98 1.38
N PHE A 153 -25.68 15.51 2.05
CA PHE A 153 -25.54 14.57 3.16
C PHE A 153 -25.83 13.11 2.76
N GLN A 154 -25.50 12.18 3.65
CA GLN A 154 -25.86 10.77 3.49
C GLN A 154 -27.38 10.58 3.59
N PHE A 155 -27.89 9.50 2.98
CA PHE A 155 -29.32 9.18 2.94
C PHE A 155 -30.00 9.27 4.31
N ARG A 156 -29.37 8.76 5.37
CA ARG A 156 -29.90 8.79 6.75
C ARG A 156 -30.08 10.22 7.29
N ALA A 157 -29.10 11.09 7.04
CA ALA A 157 -29.15 12.48 7.47
C ALA A 157 -30.14 13.30 6.63
N ALA A 158 -30.22 13.03 5.32
CA ALA A 158 -31.23 13.63 4.45
C ALA A 158 -32.66 13.29 4.91
N VAL A 159 -32.92 12.03 5.30
CA VAL A 159 -34.20 11.60 5.87
C VAL A 159 -34.49 12.29 7.20
N ALA A 160 -33.50 12.43 8.08
CA ALA A 160 -33.68 13.14 9.35
C ALA A 160 -34.05 14.62 9.15
N ILE A 161 -33.40 15.30 8.20
CA ILE A 161 -33.70 16.70 7.85
C ILE A 161 -35.08 16.82 7.20
N LEU A 162 -35.46 15.88 6.34
CA LEU A 162 -36.81 15.81 5.76
C LEU A 162 -37.89 15.68 6.85
N LEU A 163 -37.69 14.80 7.83
CA LEU A 163 -38.62 14.62 8.95
C LEU A 163 -38.72 15.87 9.83
N LEU A 164 -37.58 16.49 10.16
CA LEU A 164 -37.53 17.73 10.94
C LEU A 164 -38.25 18.86 10.20
N ASN A 165 -38.05 18.96 8.89
CA ASN A 165 -38.68 19.95 8.05
C ASN A 165 -40.21 19.75 7.98
N GLY A 166 -40.67 18.51 7.85
CA GLY A 166 -42.10 18.18 7.91
C GLY A 166 -42.73 18.51 9.28
N LEU A 167 -42.00 18.31 10.38
CA LEU A 167 -42.43 18.72 11.72
C LEU A 167 -42.62 20.24 11.79
N VAL A 168 -41.63 21.02 11.36
CA VAL A 168 -41.72 22.49 11.29
C VAL A 168 -42.92 22.93 10.44
N ALA A 169 -43.16 22.27 9.31
CA ALA A 169 -44.25 22.60 8.41
C ALA A 169 -45.64 22.31 8.98
N SER A 170 -45.74 21.33 9.89
CA SER A 170 -46.98 20.98 10.58
C SER A 170 -47.34 21.92 11.75
N LEU A 171 -46.38 22.72 12.23
CA LEU A 171 -46.55 23.55 13.43
C LEU A 171 -47.72 24.56 13.34
N PRO A 172 -48.00 25.24 12.20
CA PRO A 172 -49.15 26.13 12.11
C PRO A 172 -50.51 25.42 12.29
N LEU A 173 -50.65 24.16 11.85
CA LEU A 173 -51.87 23.38 12.07
C LEU A 173 -52.10 23.09 13.55
N LEU A 174 -51.02 22.87 14.30
CA LEU A 174 -51.07 22.62 15.74
C LEU A 174 -51.41 23.89 16.54
N LEU A 175 -50.87 25.04 16.13
CA LEU A 175 -51.01 26.30 16.86
C LEU A 175 -52.26 27.10 16.48
N GLN A 176 -52.69 27.07 15.21
CA GLN A 176 -53.75 27.93 14.67
C GLN A 176 -55.02 27.16 14.28
N GLY A 177 -55.01 25.83 14.44
CA GLY A 177 -56.15 24.97 14.16
C GLY A 177 -56.20 24.45 12.72
N TRP A 178 -57.24 23.66 12.44
CA TRP A 178 -57.34 22.90 11.21
C TRP A 178 -57.75 23.77 10.02
N ASN A 179 -56.92 23.77 8.97
CA ASN A 179 -57.24 24.34 7.67
C ASN A 179 -57.11 23.28 6.58
N GLY A 180 -58.23 22.93 5.94
CA GLY A 180 -58.27 21.86 4.93
C GLY A 180 -57.46 22.15 3.67
N TYR A 181 -57.29 23.42 3.28
CA TYR A 181 -56.42 23.79 2.17
C TYR A 181 -54.95 23.58 2.53
N TYR A 182 -54.54 24.10 3.69
CA TYR A 182 -53.16 23.98 4.18
C TYR A 182 -52.78 22.51 4.41
N ALA A 183 -53.66 21.70 4.99
CA ALA A 183 -53.42 20.27 5.19
C ALA A 183 -53.19 19.51 3.87
N ARG A 184 -53.98 19.81 2.82
CA ARG A 184 -53.77 19.21 1.48
C ARG A 184 -52.48 19.70 0.83
N ALA A 185 -52.19 20.99 0.93
CA ALA A 185 -50.95 21.57 0.40
C ALA A 185 -49.71 20.97 1.10
N LEU A 186 -49.78 20.78 2.42
CA LEU A 186 -48.73 20.13 3.21
C LEU A 186 -48.50 18.67 2.77
N LEU A 187 -49.57 17.91 2.52
CA LEU A 187 -49.44 16.53 2.00
C LEU A 187 -48.74 16.47 0.64
N VAL A 188 -49.13 17.35 -0.29
CA VAL A 188 -48.50 17.45 -1.61
C VAL A 188 -47.04 17.88 -1.49
N LEU A 189 -46.74 18.83 -0.60
CA LEU A 189 -45.39 19.29 -0.34
C LEU A 189 -44.51 18.17 0.23
N LEU A 190 -44.98 17.47 1.27
CA LEU A 190 -44.25 16.34 1.86
C LEU A 190 -43.99 15.23 0.83
N ALA A 191 -44.97 14.90 -0.01
CA ALA A 191 -44.78 13.93 -1.10
C ALA A 191 -43.74 14.41 -2.13
N SER A 192 -43.79 15.69 -2.51
CA SER A 192 -42.83 16.30 -3.45
C SER A 192 -41.42 16.35 -2.87
N MET A 193 -41.29 16.62 -1.56
CA MET A 193 -40.02 16.64 -0.85
C MET A 193 -39.37 15.25 -0.78
N VAL A 194 -40.15 14.18 -0.60
CA VAL A 194 -39.63 12.80 -0.66
C VAL A 194 -39.03 12.52 -2.04
N VAL A 195 -39.75 12.82 -3.12
CA VAL A 195 -39.29 12.59 -4.50
C VAL A 195 -38.02 13.41 -4.80
N CYS A 196 -38.03 14.69 -4.43
CA CYS A 196 -36.92 15.61 -4.68
C CYS A 196 -35.70 15.35 -3.80
N ALA A 197 -35.86 14.69 -2.64
CA ALA A 197 -34.74 14.20 -1.84
C ALA A 197 -34.19 12.86 -2.35
N PHE A 198 -35.07 11.98 -2.84
CA PHE A 198 -34.71 10.63 -3.25
C PHE A 198 -33.82 10.63 -4.50
N VAL A 199 -34.16 11.38 -5.54
CA VAL A 199 -33.41 11.37 -6.81
C VAL A 199 -31.95 11.85 -6.63
N PRO A 200 -31.67 13.02 -6.01
CA PRO A 200 -30.30 13.48 -5.81
C PRO A 200 -29.50 12.57 -4.88
N SER A 201 -30.11 12.04 -3.82
CA SER A 201 -29.41 11.15 -2.88
C SER A 201 -29.03 9.82 -3.52
N MET A 202 -29.89 9.26 -4.38
CA MET A 202 -29.60 8.07 -5.18
C MET A 202 -28.47 8.31 -6.18
N VAL A 203 -28.50 9.42 -6.92
CA VAL A 203 -27.45 9.78 -7.88
C VAL A 203 -26.11 10.01 -7.16
N ALA A 204 -26.11 10.74 -6.05
CA ALA A 204 -24.92 10.97 -5.23
C ALA A 204 -24.37 9.66 -4.62
N ALA A 205 -25.22 8.70 -4.27
CA ALA A 205 -24.79 7.39 -3.80
C ALA A 205 -24.17 6.56 -4.94
N ALA A 206 -24.79 6.54 -6.12
CA ALA A 206 -24.28 5.84 -7.29
C ALA A 206 -22.89 6.37 -7.73
N LEU A 207 -22.75 7.70 -7.84
CA LEU A 207 -21.47 8.33 -8.20
C LEU A 207 -20.38 8.10 -7.16
N ARG A 208 -20.72 8.06 -5.87
CA ARG A 208 -19.75 7.71 -4.81
C ARG A 208 -19.26 6.28 -4.97
N LYS A 209 -20.16 5.34 -5.23
CA LYS A 209 -19.81 3.94 -5.44
C LYS A 209 -18.92 3.74 -6.67
N GLU A 210 -19.24 4.41 -7.77
CA GLU A 210 -18.43 4.36 -9.00
C GLU A 210 -17.02 4.92 -8.77
N ASN A 211 -16.89 6.09 -8.13
CA ASN A 211 -15.58 6.65 -7.80
C ASN A 211 -14.75 5.73 -6.88
N GLN A 212 -15.38 5.12 -5.87
CA GLN A 212 -14.72 4.17 -4.98
C GLN A 212 -14.23 2.92 -5.72
N LEU A 213 -14.98 2.43 -6.71
CA LEU A 213 -14.56 1.30 -7.54
C LEU A 213 -13.35 1.68 -8.40
N VAL A 214 -13.36 2.87 -9.00
CA VAL A 214 -12.22 3.38 -9.78
C VAL A 214 -10.98 3.56 -8.90
N GLU A 215 -11.14 4.08 -7.68
CA GLU A 215 -10.03 4.20 -6.71
C GLU A 215 -9.48 2.83 -6.31
N ARG A 216 -10.34 1.87 -5.97
CA ARG A 216 -9.90 0.50 -5.65
C ARG A 216 -9.19 -0.17 -6.81
N GLN A 217 -9.71 -0.05 -8.03
CA GLN A 217 -9.06 -0.61 -9.22
C GLN A 217 -7.69 0.02 -9.46
N ARG A 218 -7.54 1.32 -9.21
CA ARG A 218 -6.24 1.99 -9.29
C ARG A 218 -5.28 1.48 -8.22
N ASP A 219 -5.73 1.36 -6.97
CA ASP A 219 -4.91 0.90 -5.86
C ASP A 219 -4.48 -0.57 -6.04
N GLU A 220 -5.39 -1.44 -6.49
CA GLU A 220 -5.10 -2.84 -6.83
C GLU A 220 -4.06 -2.95 -7.95
N LEU A 221 -4.17 -2.10 -8.97
CA LEU A 221 -3.21 -2.04 -10.07
C LEU A 221 -1.83 -1.55 -9.58
N GLU A 222 -1.80 -0.51 -8.74
CA GLU A 222 -0.56 0.01 -8.16
C GLU A 222 0.13 -1.03 -7.26
N GLN A 223 -0.63 -1.77 -6.45
CA GLN A 223 -0.11 -2.88 -5.64
C GLN A 223 0.46 -3.99 -6.53
N SER A 224 -0.24 -4.35 -7.61
CA SER A 224 0.26 -5.34 -8.58
C SER A 224 1.58 -4.91 -9.24
N TYR A 225 1.71 -3.62 -9.56
CA TYR A 225 2.96 -3.07 -10.10
C TYR A 225 4.10 -3.12 -9.09
N LEU A 226 3.86 -2.70 -7.85
CA LEU A 226 4.87 -2.77 -6.79
C LEU A 226 5.30 -4.21 -6.50
N ALA A 227 4.36 -5.16 -6.48
CA ALA A 227 4.67 -6.59 -6.33
C ALA A 227 5.53 -7.12 -7.49
N THR A 228 5.26 -6.69 -8.72
CA THR A 228 6.06 -7.06 -9.90
C THR A 228 7.47 -6.49 -9.81
N ILE A 229 7.61 -5.21 -9.44
CA ILE A 229 8.93 -4.57 -9.25
C ILE A 229 9.71 -5.27 -8.14
N ALA A 230 9.06 -5.56 -7.00
CA ALA A 230 9.69 -6.27 -5.89
C ALA A 230 10.15 -7.68 -6.29
N ALA A 231 9.35 -8.41 -7.09
CA ALA A 231 9.74 -9.72 -7.60
C ALA A 231 10.94 -9.65 -8.55
N LEU A 232 10.99 -8.64 -9.44
CA LEU A 232 12.11 -8.41 -10.34
C LEU A 232 13.39 -8.03 -9.58
N ALA A 233 13.29 -7.15 -8.59
CA ALA A 233 14.40 -6.78 -7.72
C ALA A 233 14.92 -7.99 -6.93
N ALA A 234 14.03 -8.78 -6.32
CA ALA A 234 14.40 -9.99 -5.60
C ALA A 234 15.09 -11.03 -6.51
N ALA A 235 14.66 -11.15 -7.77
CA ALA A 235 15.30 -12.02 -8.75
C ALA A 235 16.72 -11.56 -9.12
N LEU A 236 16.94 -10.24 -9.20
CA LEU A 236 18.27 -9.65 -9.38
C LEU A 236 19.16 -9.94 -8.16
N ASP A 237 18.67 -9.70 -6.95
CA ASP A 237 19.40 -9.92 -5.69
C ASP A 237 19.76 -11.40 -5.48
N ALA A 238 18.96 -12.33 -6.01
CA ALA A 238 19.29 -13.76 -5.98
C ALA A 238 20.50 -14.12 -6.87
N LYS A 239 20.83 -13.28 -7.85
CA LYS A 239 21.88 -13.54 -8.84
C LYS A 239 23.14 -12.69 -8.65
N ASP A 240 22.99 -11.44 -8.22
CA ASP A 240 24.08 -10.53 -7.86
C ASP A 240 24.37 -10.61 -6.35
N ARG A 241 25.63 -10.46 -5.96
CA ARG A 241 26.04 -10.32 -4.56
C ARG A 241 25.60 -9.00 -3.90
N HIS A 242 24.97 -8.11 -4.65
CA HIS A 242 24.40 -6.87 -4.13
C HIS A 242 23.13 -7.17 -3.33
N THR A 243 22.86 -6.36 -2.31
CA THR A 243 21.73 -6.60 -1.41
C THR A 243 20.50 -5.81 -1.85
N GLU A 244 19.31 -6.35 -1.57
CA GLU A 244 18.03 -5.63 -1.68
C GLU A 244 18.09 -4.26 -0.97
N ALA A 245 18.85 -4.21 0.14
CA ALA A 245 19.10 -2.98 0.88
C ALA A 245 19.77 -1.89 0.04
N HIS A 246 20.77 -2.22 -0.80
CA HIS A 246 21.45 -1.27 -1.68
C HIS A 246 20.48 -0.59 -2.64
N SER A 247 19.65 -1.38 -3.33
CA SER A 247 18.67 -0.88 -4.30
C SER A 247 17.62 0.01 -3.63
N ARG A 248 17.15 -0.38 -2.44
CA ARG A 248 16.19 0.42 -1.65
C ARG A 248 16.79 1.71 -1.12
N GLU A 249 18.01 1.68 -0.60
CA GLU A 249 18.72 2.86 -0.09
C GLU A 249 19.05 3.84 -1.23
N THR A 250 19.45 3.33 -2.40
CA THR A 250 19.67 4.12 -3.62
C THR A 250 18.36 4.79 -4.07
N ALA A 251 17.24 4.05 -4.06
CA ALA A 251 15.94 4.58 -4.45
C ALA A 251 15.44 5.67 -3.47
N ALA A 252 15.63 5.48 -2.16
CA ALA A 252 15.28 6.47 -1.15
C ALA A 252 16.08 7.77 -1.32
N LEU A 253 17.39 7.64 -1.55
CA LEU A 253 18.28 8.78 -1.79
C LEU A 253 17.93 9.49 -3.09
N ALA A 254 17.72 8.76 -4.19
CA ALA A 254 17.31 9.31 -5.47
C ALA A 254 16.00 10.09 -5.38
N ARG A 255 15.00 9.56 -4.66
CA ARG A 255 13.72 10.23 -4.45
C ARG A 255 13.86 11.52 -3.66
N ALA A 256 14.70 11.55 -2.62
CA ALA A 256 14.97 12.77 -1.85
C ALA A 256 15.66 13.84 -2.72
N VAL A 257 16.67 13.45 -3.51
CA VAL A 257 17.34 14.35 -4.46
C VAL A 257 16.38 14.88 -5.52
N GLY A 258 15.57 14.00 -6.12
CA GLY A 258 14.56 14.39 -7.11
C GLY A 258 13.54 15.38 -6.54
N ARG A 259 13.08 15.19 -5.30
CA ARG A 259 12.16 16.11 -4.64
C ARG A 259 12.79 17.49 -4.49
N ARG A 260 14.06 17.54 -4.09
CA ARG A 260 14.81 18.78 -3.92
C ARG A 260 15.04 19.53 -5.23
N LEU A 261 15.21 18.79 -6.33
CA LEU A 261 15.27 19.33 -7.69
C LEU A 261 13.90 19.74 -8.27
N GLY A 262 12.80 19.55 -7.53
CA GLY A 262 11.47 19.99 -7.93
C GLY A 262 10.74 19.05 -8.88
N LEU A 263 11.10 17.75 -8.92
CA LEU A 263 10.35 16.75 -9.69
C LEU A 263 8.93 16.58 -9.12
N LYS A 264 7.96 16.33 -10.00
CA LYS A 264 6.55 16.09 -9.62
C LYS A 264 6.39 14.69 -9.03
N ASP A 265 5.33 14.46 -8.26
CA ASP A 265 5.07 13.16 -7.62
C ASP A 265 5.05 11.98 -8.60
N ASP A 266 4.47 12.15 -9.79
CA ASP A 266 4.50 11.11 -10.83
C ASP A 266 5.94 10.78 -11.28
N ASP A 267 6.78 11.80 -11.46
CA ASP A 267 8.17 11.64 -11.88
C ASP A 267 9.02 11.02 -10.76
N LEU A 268 8.75 11.39 -9.50
CA LEU A 268 9.38 10.78 -8.33
C LEU A 268 9.08 9.29 -8.20
N ARG A 269 7.85 8.86 -8.52
CA ARG A 269 7.53 7.42 -8.53
C ARG A 269 8.32 6.67 -9.60
N PHE A 270 8.38 7.21 -10.81
CA PHE A 270 9.15 6.54 -11.89
C PHE A 270 10.66 6.59 -11.65
N LEU A 271 11.16 7.62 -10.99
CA LEU A 271 12.54 7.68 -10.49
C LEU A 271 12.80 6.57 -9.47
N GLU A 272 11.90 6.38 -8.51
CA GLU A 272 11.99 5.29 -7.52
C GLU A 272 11.99 3.91 -8.18
N TYR A 273 11.09 3.66 -9.14
CA TYR A 273 11.07 2.40 -9.89
C TYR A 273 12.33 2.18 -10.72
N SER A 274 12.84 3.25 -11.35
CA SER A 274 14.08 3.19 -12.13
C SER A 274 15.26 2.89 -11.23
N ALA A 275 15.34 3.49 -10.04
CA ALA A 275 16.41 3.23 -9.07
C ALA A 275 16.36 1.81 -8.51
N LEU A 276 15.17 1.23 -8.28
CA LEU A 276 15.04 -0.17 -7.84
C LEU A 276 15.45 -1.18 -8.90
N LEU A 277 15.31 -0.82 -10.18
CA LEU A 277 15.53 -1.72 -11.33
C LEU A 277 16.73 -1.32 -12.19
N HIS A 278 17.56 -0.39 -11.73
CA HIS A 278 18.67 0.15 -12.52
C HIS A 278 19.58 -1.00 -13.00
N ASP A 279 20.01 -1.83 -12.06
CA ASP A 279 20.86 -3.00 -12.31
C ASP A 279 20.14 -4.27 -12.81
N ILE A 280 18.84 -4.24 -13.16
CA ILE A 280 18.05 -5.45 -13.51
C ILE A 280 18.67 -6.25 -14.67
N GLY A 281 19.40 -5.58 -15.55
CA GLY A 281 20.07 -6.21 -16.68
C GLY A 281 21.22 -7.14 -16.31
N LYS A 282 21.75 -7.07 -15.07
CA LYS A 282 22.77 -8.02 -14.59
C LYS A 282 22.24 -9.46 -14.56
N ILE A 283 20.92 -9.66 -14.62
CA ILE A 283 20.31 -10.98 -14.86
C ILE A 283 20.77 -11.60 -16.19
N GLY A 284 21.17 -10.81 -17.19
CA GLY A 284 21.74 -11.32 -18.43
C GLY A 284 23.23 -11.62 -18.39
N VAL A 285 23.95 -11.17 -17.36
CA VAL A 285 25.42 -11.33 -17.26
C VAL A 285 25.76 -12.73 -16.73
N PRO A 286 26.77 -13.42 -17.30
CA PRO A 286 27.22 -14.72 -16.78
C PRO A 286 27.71 -14.64 -15.32
N GLY A 287 27.32 -15.62 -14.50
CA GLY A 287 27.61 -15.60 -13.06
C GLY A 287 29.10 -15.59 -12.70
N TYR A 288 29.96 -16.17 -13.54
CA TYR A 288 31.41 -16.18 -13.33
C TYR A 288 32.06 -14.81 -13.59
N ILE A 289 31.46 -13.97 -14.44
CA ILE A 289 31.87 -12.56 -14.66
C ILE A 289 31.34 -11.72 -13.52
N LEU A 290 30.04 -11.85 -13.22
CA LEU A 290 29.36 -11.06 -12.19
C LEU A 290 29.98 -11.25 -10.78
N ASN A 291 30.42 -12.48 -10.46
CA ASN A 291 30.95 -12.82 -9.15
C ASN A 291 32.48 -12.97 -9.10
N LYS A 292 33.21 -12.53 -10.14
CA LYS A 292 34.67 -12.68 -10.21
C LYS A 292 35.36 -11.97 -9.03
N PRO A 293 36.16 -12.68 -8.20
CA PRO A 293 36.87 -12.07 -7.07
C PRO A 293 38.16 -11.37 -7.55
N GLY A 294 38.02 -10.34 -8.39
CA GLY A 294 39.14 -9.62 -8.98
C GLY A 294 38.72 -8.64 -10.08
N PRO A 295 39.67 -7.92 -10.70
CA PRO A 295 39.37 -7.07 -11.85
C PRO A 295 38.87 -7.91 -13.03
N LEU A 296 37.95 -7.33 -13.80
CA LEU A 296 37.52 -7.87 -15.08
C LEU A 296 38.59 -7.58 -16.14
N ASP A 297 38.79 -8.52 -17.07
CA ASP A 297 39.52 -8.22 -18.31
C ASP A 297 38.66 -7.44 -19.30
N ASP A 298 39.23 -7.04 -20.44
CA ASP A 298 38.55 -6.18 -21.41
C ASP A 298 37.31 -6.84 -22.03
N ASP A 299 37.35 -8.14 -22.28
CA ASP A 299 36.23 -8.91 -22.86
C ASP A 299 35.11 -9.09 -21.82
N GLU A 300 35.47 -9.45 -20.59
CA GLU A 300 34.54 -9.52 -19.47
C GLU A 300 33.90 -8.17 -19.15
N ALA A 301 34.67 -7.09 -19.21
CA ALA A 301 34.17 -5.73 -19.02
C ALA A 301 33.23 -5.30 -20.15
N ALA A 302 33.48 -5.72 -21.39
CA ALA A 302 32.56 -5.49 -22.50
C ALA A 302 31.20 -6.18 -22.25
N ILE A 303 31.20 -7.44 -21.81
CA ILE A 303 29.98 -8.17 -21.45
C ILE A 303 29.27 -7.50 -20.27
N MET A 304 30.01 -7.08 -19.24
CA MET A 304 29.44 -6.38 -18.09
C MET A 304 28.74 -5.09 -18.52
N ARG A 305 29.31 -4.31 -19.46
CA ARG A 305 28.72 -3.06 -19.97
C ARG A 305 27.44 -3.26 -20.79
N GLU A 306 27.06 -4.49 -21.12
CA GLU A 306 25.78 -4.75 -21.80
C GLU A 306 24.57 -4.70 -20.86
N HIS A 307 24.77 -4.78 -19.54
CA HIS A 307 23.64 -4.86 -18.61
C HIS A 307 22.63 -3.70 -18.73
N PRO A 308 22.97 -2.43 -19.02
CA PRO A 308 21.95 -1.39 -19.18
C PRO A 308 21.06 -1.65 -20.41
N VAL A 309 21.64 -2.21 -21.49
CA VAL A 309 20.92 -2.60 -22.71
C VAL A 309 19.99 -3.79 -22.45
N ILE A 310 20.45 -4.77 -21.68
CA ILE A 310 19.65 -5.92 -21.26
C ILE A 310 18.52 -5.45 -20.34
N GLY A 311 18.82 -4.56 -19.40
CA GLY A 311 17.87 -3.97 -18.46
C GLY A 311 16.75 -3.23 -19.19
N GLU A 312 17.10 -2.41 -20.20
CA GLU A 312 16.12 -1.76 -21.08
C GLU A 312 15.16 -2.75 -21.74
N ARG A 313 15.68 -3.87 -22.25
CA ARG A 313 14.87 -4.92 -22.90
C ARG A 313 13.95 -5.63 -21.90
N ILE A 314 14.43 -5.91 -20.69
CA ILE A 314 13.63 -6.53 -19.63
C ILE A 314 12.48 -5.61 -19.25
N VAL A 315 12.76 -4.34 -18.93
CA VAL A 315 11.70 -3.40 -18.52
C VAL A 315 10.76 -3.06 -19.68
N ALA A 316 11.22 -3.12 -20.93
CA ALA A 316 10.37 -2.96 -22.11
C ALA A 316 9.32 -4.06 -22.27
N SER A 317 9.55 -5.25 -21.72
CA SER A 317 8.57 -6.35 -21.75
C SER A 317 7.35 -6.09 -20.85
N VAL A 318 7.45 -5.12 -19.93
CA VAL A 318 6.41 -4.76 -18.97
C VAL A 318 5.81 -3.40 -19.36
N PRO A 319 4.57 -3.35 -19.91
CA PRO A 319 4.03 -2.14 -20.51
C PRO A 319 4.04 -0.89 -19.60
N PHE A 320 3.78 -1.06 -18.30
CA PHE A 320 3.75 0.07 -17.36
C PHE A 320 5.15 0.63 -17.02
N LEU A 321 6.21 -0.17 -17.21
CA LEU A 321 7.61 0.24 -17.04
C LEU A 321 8.20 0.87 -18.31
N GLY A 322 7.41 1.04 -19.38
CA GLY A 322 7.89 1.61 -20.63
C GLY A 322 8.58 2.98 -20.49
N ARG A 323 8.15 3.79 -19.51
CA ARG A 323 8.73 5.12 -19.23
C ARG A 323 10.16 5.04 -18.65
N ILE A 324 10.51 3.97 -17.95
CA ILE A 324 11.81 3.85 -17.27
C ILE A 324 12.90 3.28 -18.16
N ARG A 325 12.55 2.75 -19.35
CA ARG A 325 13.50 2.22 -20.33
C ARG A 325 14.71 3.12 -20.62
N PRO A 326 14.54 4.40 -21.03
CA PRO A 326 15.68 5.27 -21.31
C PRO A 326 16.47 5.63 -20.04
N ILE A 327 15.85 5.52 -18.85
CA ILE A 327 16.49 5.82 -17.58
C ILE A 327 17.45 4.69 -17.20
N VAL A 328 16.95 3.45 -17.21
CA VAL A 328 17.74 2.23 -16.95
C VAL A 328 18.90 2.12 -17.95
N ARG A 329 18.65 2.35 -19.24
CA ARG A 329 19.70 2.29 -20.26
C ARG A 329 20.84 3.30 -20.02
N ALA A 330 20.50 4.49 -19.54
CA ALA A 330 21.44 5.59 -19.40
C ALA A 330 22.07 5.71 -18.00
N GLU A 331 21.89 4.72 -17.12
CA GLU A 331 22.34 4.78 -15.72
C GLU A 331 23.84 4.94 -15.55
N HIS A 332 24.63 4.50 -16.53
CA HIS A 332 26.10 4.59 -16.53
C HIS A 332 26.63 5.63 -17.51
N GLU A 333 25.75 6.48 -18.05
CA GLU A 333 26.17 7.65 -18.81
C GLU A 333 26.77 8.69 -17.88
N ARG A 334 27.83 9.36 -18.36
CA ARG A 334 28.57 10.37 -17.59
C ARG A 334 28.30 11.74 -18.15
N TRP A 335 28.26 12.75 -17.28
CA TRP A 335 27.98 14.13 -17.70
C TRP A 335 28.89 14.62 -18.84
N ASP A 336 30.16 14.22 -18.83
CA ASP A 336 31.17 14.53 -19.85
C ASP A 336 31.06 13.72 -21.16
N GLY A 337 30.13 12.77 -21.26
CA GLY A 337 29.94 11.90 -22.43
C GLY A 337 30.90 10.72 -22.51
N SER A 338 31.73 10.47 -21.48
CA SER A 338 32.64 9.31 -21.43
C SER A 338 32.01 8.03 -20.87
N GLY A 339 30.68 8.04 -20.66
CA GLY A 339 29.91 6.92 -20.16
C GLY A 339 29.55 5.89 -21.22
N TYR A 340 28.64 4.99 -20.86
CA TYR A 340 28.14 3.91 -21.72
C TYR A 340 26.65 3.66 -21.42
N PRO A 341 25.88 3.02 -22.32
CA PRO A 341 26.28 2.39 -23.58
C PRO A 341 26.33 3.31 -24.82
N ASP A 342 25.70 4.48 -24.78
CA ASP A 342 25.48 5.35 -25.94
C ASP A 342 26.43 6.56 -25.99
N GLY A 343 27.12 6.87 -24.90
CA GLY A 343 28.05 8.00 -24.80
C GLY A 343 27.34 9.36 -24.74
N LEU A 344 26.17 9.39 -24.09
CA LEU A 344 25.35 10.59 -23.97
C LEU A 344 26.02 11.60 -23.05
N GLY A 345 26.01 12.88 -23.45
CA GLY A 345 26.61 13.98 -22.68
C GLY A 345 25.58 14.98 -22.15
N GLY A 346 25.84 15.50 -20.96
CA GLY A 346 25.10 16.61 -20.38
C GLY A 346 23.59 16.36 -20.25
N ARG A 347 22.79 17.22 -20.90
CA ARG A 347 21.32 17.19 -20.85
C ARG A 347 20.69 16.15 -21.80
N GLN A 348 21.48 15.44 -22.59
CA GLN A 348 20.98 14.32 -23.38
C GLN A 348 20.62 13.12 -22.48
N ILE A 349 21.27 13.02 -21.32
CA ILE A 349 20.97 12.03 -20.30
C ILE A 349 19.68 12.44 -19.56
N PRO A 350 18.69 11.53 -19.42
CA PRO A 350 17.50 11.79 -18.60
C PRO A 350 17.87 12.31 -17.21
N ILE A 351 17.08 13.24 -16.64
CA ILE A 351 17.37 13.76 -15.30
C ILE A 351 17.37 12.65 -14.25
N GLU A 352 16.44 11.70 -14.41
CA GLU A 352 16.29 10.56 -13.52
C GLU A 352 17.54 9.67 -13.53
N ALA A 353 18.14 9.43 -14.70
CA ALA A 353 19.36 8.64 -14.84
C ALA A 353 20.57 9.36 -14.22
N ARG A 354 20.66 10.69 -14.40
CA ARG A 354 21.70 11.52 -13.75
C ARG A 354 21.61 11.46 -12.22
N ILE A 355 20.40 11.46 -11.68
CA ILE A 355 20.16 11.30 -10.23
C ILE A 355 20.59 9.91 -9.78
N ILE A 356 20.13 8.86 -10.45
CA ILE A 356 20.45 7.47 -10.09
C ILE A 356 21.97 7.23 -10.14
N HIS A 357 22.66 7.70 -11.18
CA HIS A 357 24.11 7.55 -11.31
C HIS A 357 24.87 8.16 -10.12
N ALA A 358 24.46 9.35 -9.67
CA ALA A 358 25.08 10.00 -8.52
C ALA A 358 24.77 9.28 -7.20
N CYS A 359 23.51 8.85 -7.02
CA CYS A 359 23.08 8.14 -5.82
C CYS A 359 23.70 6.75 -5.70
N ASP A 360 23.77 5.98 -6.80
CA ASP A 360 24.43 4.67 -6.83
C ASP A 360 25.93 4.81 -6.57
N ALA A 361 26.60 5.80 -7.16
CA ALA A 361 28.02 6.06 -6.87
C ALA A 361 28.25 6.40 -5.39
N PHE A 362 27.37 7.22 -4.78
CA PHE A 362 27.44 7.52 -3.36
C PHE A 362 27.30 6.25 -2.52
N GLN A 363 26.26 5.45 -2.78
CA GLN A 363 26.00 4.19 -2.06
C GLN A 363 27.13 3.17 -2.26
N ALA A 364 27.66 3.06 -3.46
CA ALA A 364 28.81 2.24 -3.76
C ALA A 364 30.04 2.66 -2.96
N MET A 365 30.26 3.96 -2.73
CA MET A 365 31.38 4.46 -1.93
C MET A 365 31.16 4.32 -0.42
N SER A 366 29.92 4.44 0.07
CA SER A 366 29.54 4.36 1.48
C SER A 366 29.32 2.95 2.01
N SER A 367 29.28 1.92 1.16
CA SER A 367 29.12 0.52 1.57
C SER A 367 30.44 -0.26 1.54
N ASP A 368 30.56 -1.26 2.41
CA ASP A 368 31.61 -2.28 2.34
C ASP A 368 31.36 -3.18 1.12
N ARG A 369 32.41 -3.43 0.33
CA ARG A 369 32.41 -4.35 -0.80
C ARG A 369 33.44 -5.46 -0.57
N PRO A 370 33.28 -6.66 -1.17
CA PRO A 370 34.18 -7.80 -0.93
C PRO A 370 35.68 -7.51 -1.08
N TYR A 371 36.03 -6.52 -1.91
CA TYR A 371 37.39 -6.11 -2.22
C TYR A 371 37.77 -4.72 -1.67
N ARG A 372 36.86 -4.00 -1.02
CA ARG A 372 37.09 -2.61 -0.57
C ARG A 372 36.17 -2.22 0.60
N ARG A 373 36.74 -1.67 1.67
CA ARG A 373 35.96 -1.07 2.76
C ARG A 373 35.24 0.23 2.35
N ALA A 374 34.15 0.53 3.05
CA ALA A 374 33.43 1.80 2.96
C ALA A 374 34.37 2.99 3.16
N ARG A 375 34.18 4.05 2.39
CA ARG A 375 34.97 5.28 2.51
C ARG A 375 34.39 6.18 3.61
N PRO A 376 35.23 6.99 4.28
CA PRO A 376 34.75 8.02 5.20
C PRO A 376 33.84 9.02 4.47
N ARG A 377 32.81 9.52 5.14
CA ARG A 377 31.82 10.44 4.56
C ARG A 377 32.48 11.67 3.92
N ASP A 378 33.43 12.30 4.62
CA ASP A 378 34.17 13.46 4.11
C ASP A 378 34.91 13.18 2.80
N TRP A 379 35.43 11.96 2.64
CA TRP A 379 36.09 11.55 1.41
C TRP A 379 35.08 11.44 0.26
N ILE A 380 33.91 10.85 0.52
CA ILE A 380 32.83 10.69 -0.48
C ILE A 380 32.31 12.05 -0.93
N VAL A 381 32.04 12.95 0.02
CA VAL A 381 31.59 14.32 -0.25
C VAL A 381 32.60 15.05 -1.13
N LYS A 382 33.90 14.95 -0.80
CA LYS A 382 34.97 15.54 -1.60
C LYS A 382 35.07 14.94 -2.99
N GLU A 383 34.90 13.63 -3.14
CA GLU A 383 34.93 12.96 -4.44
C GLU A 383 33.77 13.41 -5.33
N ILE A 384 32.54 13.45 -4.79
CA ILE A 384 31.36 13.93 -5.53
C ILE A 384 31.53 15.37 -5.98
N HIS A 385 32.03 16.24 -5.09
CA HIS A 385 32.33 17.63 -5.44
C HIS A 385 33.40 17.73 -6.54
N THR A 386 34.44 16.88 -6.49
CA THR A 386 35.55 16.90 -7.46
C THR A 386 35.11 16.39 -8.84
N GLN A 387 34.19 15.42 -8.87
CA GLN A 387 33.66 14.82 -10.11
C GLN A 387 32.44 15.56 -10.68
N SER A 388 31.97 16.61 -10.00
CA SER A 388 30.91 17.50 -10.48
C SER A 388 31.29 18.14 -11.84
N GLY A 389 30.40 18.03 -12.82
CA GLY A 389 30.64 18.51 -14.19
C GLY A 389 31.54 17.58 -15.04
N ARG A 390 31.93 16.42 -14.52
CA ARG A 390 32.62 15.36 -15.28
C ARG A 390 31.83 14.06 -15.23
N GLN A 391 31.79 13.41 -14.07
CA GLN A 391 30.96 12.23 -13.87
C GLN A 391 29.51 12.61 -13.64
N PHE A 392 29.30 13.56 -12.74
CA PHE A 392 27.98 13.91 -12.22
C PHE A 392 27.50 15.23 -12.81
N ASP A 393 26.19 15.34 -13.02
CA ASP A 393 25.55 16.63 -13.28
C ASP A 393 25.79 17.57 -12.10
N PRO A 394 26.30 18.79 -12.31
CA PRO A 394 26.58 19.73 -11.22
C PRO A 394 25.38 20.01 -10.31
N SER A 395 24.18 20.13 -10.89
CA SER A 395 22.96 20.42 -10.13
C SER A 395 22.51 19.23 -9.27
N VAL A 396 22.71 18.01 -9.77
CA VAL A 396 22.41 16.77 -9.04
C VAL A 396 23.43 16.56 -7.93
N ALA A 397 24.71 16.79 -8.20
CA ALA A 397 25.77 16.67 -7.20
C ALA A 397 25.54 17.61 -6.02
N GLU A 398 25.18 18.87 -6.29
CA GLU A 398 24.82 19.85 -5.25
C GLU A 398 23.62 19.38 -4.44
N ALA A 399 22.51 19.02 -5.10
CA ALA A 399 21.31 18.54 -4.40
C ALA A 399 21.55 17.27 -3.56
N LEU A 400 22.38 16.35 -4.05
CA LEU A 400 22.78 15.14 -3.32
C LEU A 400 23.56 15.47 -2.05
N LEU A 401 24.54 16.37 -2.15
CA LEU A 401 25.32 16.80 -0.99
C LEU A 401 24.44 17.47 0.07
N GLU A 402 23.50 18.31 -0.35
CA GLU A 402 22.55 18.97 0.56
C GLU A 402 21.61 17.97 1.26
N VAL A 403 21.12 16.94 0.55
CA VAL A 403 20.30 15.86 1.14
C VAL A 403 21.09 15.05 2.15
N VAL A 404 22.36 14.76 1.85
CA VAL A 404 23.26 14.04 2.76
C VAL A 404 23.55 14.88 4.00
N GLU A 405 23.84 16.17 3.83
CA GLU A 405 24.12 17.11 4.93
C GLU A 405 22.91 17.35 5.85
N SER A 406 21.70 17.45 5.29
CA SER A 406 20.48 17.65 6.07
C SER A 406 20.09 16.47 6.95
N GLY A 407 20.61 15.27 6.65
CA GLY A 407 20.23 14.03 7.33
C GLY A 407 18.79 13.59 7.04
N GLU A 408 18.17 14.09 5.96
CA GLU A 408 16.80 13.74 5.56
C GLU A 408 16.65 12.24 5.25
N VAL A 409 17.74 11.59 4.82
CA VAL A 409 17.83 10.15 4.61
C VAL A 409 18.95 9.59 5.49
N ALA A 410 18.65 8.57 6.28
CA ALA A 410 19.67 7.86 7.05
C ALA A 410 20.61 7.12 6.09
N VAL A 411 21.86 7.55 6.01
CA VAL A 411 22.90 6.87 5.23
C VAL A 411 23.54 5.79 6.11
N SER A 412 23.25 4.52 5.84
CA SER A 412 23.91 3.37 6.46
C SER A 412 25.33 3.20 5.90
N GLY A 413 26.28 2.71 6.73
CA GLY A 413 27.54 2.14 6.23
C GLY A 413 28.77 3.06 6.16
N THR A 414 28.67 4.36 6.43
CA THR A 414 29.88 5.21 6.47
C THR A 414 30.84 4.73 7.55
N ALA A 415 32.17 4.88 7.33
CA ALA A 415 33.19 4.41 8.27
C ALA A 415 33.03 4.95 9.71
N GLU A 416 32.30 6.06 9.90
CA GLU A 416 31.97 6.65 11.20
C GLU A 416 30.75 5.98 11.87
N SER A 417 29.80 5.45 11.11
CA SER A 417 28.67 4.65 11.62
C SER A 417 29.10 3.29 12.17
N ALA A 418 30.30 2.81 11.82
CA ALA A 418 30.84 1.53 12.27
C ALA A 418 31.49 1.56 13.67
N LEU A 419 31.55 2.73 14.33
CA LEU A 419 32.14 2.88 15.67
C LEU A 419 31.14 2.65 16.82
N HIS A 420 29.85 2.47 16.54
CA HIS A 420 28.85 2.18 17.55
C HIS A 420 28.04 0.92 17.23
N GLU A 421 28.28 -0.06 18.10
CA GLU A 421 27.53 -1.29 18.36
C GLU A 421 27.56 -2.40 17.30
N ASP A 422 28.07 -3.54 17.77
CA ASP A 422 28.00 -4.90 17.24
C ASP A 422 26.54 -5.43 17.19
N HIS A 423 25.60 -4.65 16.65
CA HIS A 423 24.24 -5.10 16.41
C HIS A 423 24.20 -5.89 15.10
N LYS A 424 24.63 -7.16 15.16
CA LYS A 424 24.29 -8.15 14.13
C LYS A 424 22.76 -8.23 14.05
N PRO A 425 22.11 -7.88 12.93
CA PRO A 425 20.68 -8.09 12.80
C PRO A 425 20.46 -9.60 12.75
N ALA A 426 19.80 -10.15 13.78
CA ALA A 426 19.56 -11.59 13.92
C ALA A 426 18.76 -12.20 12.74
N PHE A 427 18.21 -11.38 11.85
CA PHE A 427 17.44 -11.80 10.68
C PHE A 427 18.28 -11.96 9.38
N VAL A 428 19.44 -11.30 9.27
CA VAL A 428 20.28 -11.31 8.04
C VAL A 428 21.13 -12.58 7.91
N HIS A 429 21.35 -13.30 9.01
CA HIS A 429 22.20 -14.50 9.01
C HIS A 429 21.50 -15.75 8.45
N PHE A 430 20.17 -15.78 8.43
CA PHE A 430 19.41 -16.95 7.99
C PHE A 430 19.50 -17.12 6.46
N TRP A 431 19.17 -16.09 5.68
CA TRP A 431 19.12 -16.17 4.21
C TRP A 431 20.50 -16.24 3.52
N THR A 432 21.52 -15.58 4.06
CA THR A 432 22.88 -15.59 3.48
C THR A 432 23.56 -16.95 3.66
N GLN A 433 23.34 -17.64 4.79
CA GLN A 433 23.77 -19.03 4.97
C GLN A 433 23.02 -19.98 4.02
N HIS A 434 21.73 -19.75 3.78
CA HIS A 434 20.97 -20.57 2.84
C HIS A 434 21.49 -20.45 1.40
N LEU A 435 21.81 -19.24 0.95
CA LEU A 435 22.33 -19.01 -0.40
C LEU A 435 23.75 -19.54 -0.59
N ASP A 436 24.64 -19.36 0.39
CA ASP A 436 26.00 -19.93 0.34
C ASP A 436 25.96 -21.46 0.28
N ALA A 437 25.07 -22.09 1.05
CA ALA A 437 24.87 -23.53 1.00
C ALA A 437 24.24 -24.00 -0.34
N ILE A 438 23.30 -23.24 -0.92
CA ILE A 438 22.74 -23.55 -2.25
C ILE A 438 23.81 -23.40 -3.34
N GLN A 439 24.67 -22.38 -3.25
CA GLN A 439 25.74 -22.14 -4.22
C GLN A 439 26.85 -23.19 -4.09
N GLN A 440 27.24 -23.55 -2.87
CA GLN A 440 28.17 -24.66 -2.61
C GLN A 440 27.58 -26.01 -3.03
N LEU A 441 26.27 -26.21 -2.85
CA LEU A 441 25.57 -27.39 -3.36
C LEU A 441 25.63 -27.44 -4.88
N GLY A 442 25.32 -26.35 -5.58
CA GLY A 442 25.42 -26.27 -7.04
C GLY A 442 26.83 -26.57 -7.55
N ALA A 443 27.87 -26.02 -6.89
CA ALA A 443 29.26 -26.29 -7.21
C ALA A 443 29.67 -27.75 -6.97
N ARG A 444 29.19 -28.38 -5.89
CA ARG A 444 29.45 -29.80 -5.60
C ARG A 444 28.70 -30.71 -6.58
N LEU A 445 27.45 -30.41 -6.87
CA LEU A 445 26.63 -31.17 -7.84
C LEU A 445 27.23 -31.15 -9.25
N ALA A 446 27.84 -30.04 -9.66
CA ALA A 446 28.53 -29.95 -10.95
C ALA A 446 29.74 -30.91 -11.08
N THR A 447 30.24 -31.46 -9.97
CA THR A 447 31.39 -32.38 -9.95
C THR A 447 31.03 -33.85 -9.76
N VAL A 448 29.76 -34.15 -9.47
CA VAL A 448 29.30 -35.51 -9.16
C VAL A 448 28.67 -36.15 -10.39
N VAL A 449 29.03 -37.40 -10.67
CA VAL A 449 28.60 -38.14 -11.89
C VAL A 449 27.60 -39.26 -11.57
N SER A 450 27.42 -39.63 -10.30
CA SER A 450 26.55 -40.74 -9.91
C SER A 450 25.26 -40.27 -9.22
N VAL A 451 24.11 -40.82 -9.64
CA VAL A 451 22.79 -40.47 -9.11
C VAL A 451 22.68 -40.67 -7.58
N PRO A 452 23.17 -41.77 -6.98
CA PRO A 452 23.12 -41.93 -5.53
C PRO A 452 23.92 -40.86 -4.76
N GLU A 453 25.06 -40.44 -5.29
CA GLU A 453 25.93 -39.43 -4.69
C GLU A 453 25.36 -38.01 -4.87
N ILE A 454 24.65 -37.76 -5.97
CA ILE A 454 23.84 -36.55 -6.17
C ILE A 454 22.75 -36.48 -5.10
N CYS A 455 21.97 -37.56 -4.95
CA CYS A 455 20.90 -37.62 -3.95
C CYS A 455 21.44 -37.44 -2.54
N ASP A 456 22.54 -38.08 -2.19
CA ASP A 456 23.15 -37.93 -0.87
C ASP A 456 23.70 -36.51 -0.64
N THR A 457 24.30 -35.89 -1.65
CA THR A 457 24.76 -34.49 -1.56
C THR A 457 23.60 -33.51 -1.38
N ILE A 458 22.49 -33.72 -2.11
CA ILE A 458 21.26 -32.94 -1.97
C ILE A 458 20.67 -33.13 -0.58
N GLY A 459 20.56 -34.37 -0.10
CA GLY A 459 20.01 -34.68 1.22
C GLY A 459 20.80 -34.01 2.35
N ARG A 460 22.13 -34.11 2.30
CA ARG A 460 23.03 -33.45 3.26
C ARG A 460 22.95 -31.92 3.20
N ALA A 461 22.67 -31.34 2.05
CA ALA A 461 22.45 -29.90 1.95
C ALA A 461 21.07 -29.50 2.48
N ILE A 462 19.98 -30.19 2.10
CA ILE A 462 18.64 -29.85 2.59
C ILE A 462 18.59 -29.89 4.13
N THR A 463 19.23 -30.89 4.73
CA THR A 463 19.31 -31.03 6.19
C THR A 463 20.11 -29.94 6.89
N THR A 464 21.02 -29.22 6.21
CA THR A 464 21.66 -28.03 6.81
C THR A 464 20.81 -26.76 6.66
N LEU A 465 19.80 -26.77 5.79
CA LEU A 465 19.01 -25.59 5.43
C LEU A 465 17.64 -25.53 6.08
N LEU A 466 17.01 -26.67 6.31
CA LEU A 466 15.68 -26.71 6.90
C LEU A 466 15.75 -27.43 8.23
N PRO A 467 15.10 -26.93 9.30
CA PRO A 467 14.88 -27.76 10.49
C PRO A 467 14.04 -28.97 10.06
N TYR A 468 14.52 -30.16 10.40
CA TYR A 468 13.89 -31.42 10.02
C TYR A 468 13.90 -32.36 11.22
N ASP A 469 12.85 -33.18 11.33
CA ASP A 469 12.87 -34.39 12.16
C ASP A 469 13.41 -35.58 11.35
N GLN A 470 12.99 -35.70 10.09
CA GLN A 470 13.44 -36.71 9.13
C GLN A 470 13.54 -36.10 7.72
N CYS A 471 14.58 -36.45 6.97
CA CYS A 471 14.74 -36.13 5.56
C CYS A 471 15.02 -37.43 4.77
N ARG A 472 14.27 -37.65 3.70
CA ARG A 472 14.36 -38.84 2.86
C ARG A 472 14.32 -38.46 1.39
N ILE A 473 15.15 -39.08 0.56
CA ILE A 473 15.09 -38.95 -0.90
C ILE A 473 14.85 -40.32 -1.48
N TYR A 474 13.81 -40.41 -2.30
CA TYR A 474 13.39 -41.63 -2.98
C TYR A 474 13.76 -41.55 -4.46
N LEU A 475 14.28 -42.65 -4.99
CA LEU A 475 14.49 -42.85 -6.42
C LEU A 475 13.42 -43.83 -6.92
N LEU A 476 12.80 -43.50 -8.05
CA LEU A 476 11.93 -44.43 -8.76
C LEU A 476 12.79 -45.50 -9.44
N GLU A 477 12.50 -46.78 -9.18
CA GLU A 477 13.16 -47.89 -9.85
C GLU A 477 12.74 -48.02 -11.32
N GLU A 478 13.49 -48.81 -12.10
CA GLU A 478 13.22 -49.04 -13.53
C GLU A 478 11.84 -49.69 -13.79
N ASP A 479 11.25 -50.32 -12.79
CA ASP A 479 9.89 -50.88 -12.85
C ASP A 479 8.79 -49.80 -12.94
N GLY A 480 9.15 -48.53 -12.70
CA GLY A 480 8.26 -47.37 -12.73
C GLY A 480 7.20 -47.37 -11.63
N ARG A 481 7.32 -48.24 -10.62
CA ARG A 481 6.30 -48.47 -9.59
C ARG A 481 6.85 -48.43 -8.17
N THR A 482 8.13 -48.76 -7.99
CA THR A 482 8.75 -48.86 -6.68
C THR A 482 9.61 -47.63 -6.41
N LEU A 483 9.36 -46.94 -5.29
CA LEU A 483 10.17 -45.84 -4.78
C LEU A 483 11.12 -46.38 -3.72
N ARG A 484 12.42 -46.42 -4.02
CA ARG A 484 13.44 -46.87 -3.07
C ARG A 484 14.17 -45.67 -2.45
N PRO A 485 14.30 -45.60 -1.12
CA PRO A 485 15.06 -44.54 -0.49
C PRO A 485 16.55 -44.69 -0.82
N VAL A 486 17.15 -43.61 -1.32
CA VAL A 486 18.58 -43.51 -1.63
C VAL A 486 19.32 -42.58 -0.67
N TYR A 487 18.58 -41.74 0.07
CA TYR A 487 19.10 -40.96 1.19
C TYR A 487 18.12 -41.00 2.35
N PHE A 488 18.67 -41.13 3.56
CA PHE A 488 17.93 -41.11 4.82
C PHE A 488 18.79 -40.40 5.87
N SER A 489 18.28 -39.32 6.45
CA SER A 489 18.97 -38.60 7.52
C SER A 489 18.89 -39.39 8.84
N ASP A 490 20.01 -39.51 9.55
CA ASP A 490 20.06 -40.16 10.87
C ASP A 490 19.23 -39.38 11.91
N THR A 491 18.42 -40.08 12.71
CA THR A 491 17.55 -39.44 13.71
C THR A 491 17.76 -40.08 15.08
N LYS A 492 17.98 -39.26 16.11
CA LYS A 492 18.23 -39.73 17.50
C LYS A 492 16.95 -40.12 18.26
N ARG A 493 15.83 -40.33 17.57
CA ARG A 493 14.54 -40.68 18.18
C ARG A 493 14.38 -42.19 18.19
N ALA A 494 14.11 -42.75 19.38
CA ALA A 494 13.96 -44.19 19.59
C ALA A 494 12.84 -44.84 18.74
N GLU A 495 11.87 -44.04 18.28
CA GLU A 495 10.76 -44.47 17.41
C GLU A 495 11.22 -44.87 15.99
N TYR A 496 12.43 -44.46 15.58
CA TYR A 496 13.01 -44.79 14.29
C TYR A 496 14.16 -45.80 14.39
N ASP A 497 14.43 -46.35 15.58
CA ASP A 497 15.41 -47.42 15.78
C ASP A 497 14.95 -48.70 15.06
N GLY A 498 15.70 -49.13 14.04
CA GLY A 498 15.43 -50.34 13.26
C GLY A 498 14.82 -50.11 11.87
N VAL A 499 14.59 -48.85 11.48
CA VAL A 499 14.15 -48.49 10.12
C VAL A 499 15.33 -48.62 9.15
N THR A 500 15.28 -49.57 8.20
CA THR A 500 16.31 -49.75 7.15
C THR A 500 15.83 -49.21 5.81
N ALA A 501 16.77 -48.98 4.87
CA ALA A 501 16.43 -48.59 3.50
C ALA A 501 15.50 -49.60 2.81
N GLU A 502 15.57 -50.88 3.19
CA GLU A 502 14.72 -51.96 2.68
C GLU A 502 13.30 -51.91 3.28
N THR A 503 13.13 -51.46 4.53
CA THR A 503 11.81 -51.34 5.19
C THR A 503 11.05 -50.08 4.79
N LEU A 504 11.73 -49.14 4.13
CA LEU A 504 11.19 -47.83 3.76
C LEU A 504 10.76 -47.71 2.31
N ALA A 505 10.98 -48.74 1.49
CA ALA A 505 10.52 -48.74 0.10
C ALA A 505 8.98 -48.73 0.05
N ILE A 506 8.41 -47.89 -0.81
CA ILE A 506 6.97 -47.71 -0.97
C ILE A 506 6.57 -47.79 -2.44
N GLN A 507 5.31 -48.09 -2.72
CA GLN A 507 4.80 -48.06 -4.09
C GLN A 507 4.33 -46.66 -4.51
N VAL A 508 4.39 -46.36 -5.80
CA VAL A 508 3.76 -45.15 -6.36
C VAL A 508 2.25 -45.20 -6.06
N GLY A 509 1.70 -44.08 -5.57
CA GLY A 509 0.32 -43.95 -5.08
C GLY A 509 0.11 -44.32 -3.60
N GLU A 510 1.11 -44.91 -2.93
CA GLU A 510 1.03 -45.32 -1.52
C GLU A 510 1.51 -44.21 -0.58
N GLY A 511 0.68 -43.87 0.42
CA GLY A 511 0.99 -42.79 1.34
C GLY A 511 1.06 -41.41 0.67
N ILE A 512 1.51 -40.40 1.42
CA ILE A 512 1.66 -39.03 0.90
C ILE A 512 2.79 -38.97 -0.13
N THR A 513 3.93 -39.60 0.13
CA THR A 513 5.09 -39.62 -0.79
C THR A 513 4.79 -40.34 -2.10
N GLY A 514 4.16 -41.52 -2.06
CA GLY A 514 3.78 -42.24 -3.27
C GLY A 514 2.73 -41.48 -4.09
N TRP A 515 1.79 -40.80 -3.43
CA TRP A 515 0.82 -39.92 -4.10
C TRP A 515 1.48 -38.72 -4.79
N VAL A 516 2.49 -38.10 -4.17
CA VAL A 516 3.28 -37.02 -4.81
C VAL A 516 4.03 -37.52 -6.03
N ALA A 517 4.60 -38.74 -5.97
CA ALA A 517 5.25 -39.35 -7.12
C ALA A 517 4.25 -39.67 -8.26
N GLU A 518 3.04 -40.14 -7.92
CA GLU A 518 1.98 -40.44 -8.88
C GLU A 518 1.49 -39.17 -9.60
N THR A 519 1.22 -38.11 -8.83
CA THR A 519 0.61 -36.88 -9.35
C THR A 519 1.61 -35.89 -9.92
N LYS A 520 2.91 -36.06 -9.62
CA LYS A 520 3.97 -35.10 -9.96
C LYS A 520 3.73 -33.70 -9.39
N GLN A 521 2.93 -33.57 -8.33
CA GLN A 521 2.63 -32.31 -7.65
C GLN A 521 3.20 -32.34 -6.23
N GLY A 522 3.95 -31.28 -5.86
CA GLY A 522 4.45 -31.12 -4.50
C GLY A 522 3.34 -30.92 -3.49
N ALA A 523 3.58 -31.39 -2.25
CA ALA A 523 2.61 -31.33 -1.17
C ALA A 523 3.24 -30.77 0.11
N LEU A 524 2.56 -29.81 0.73
CA LEU A 524 2.84 -29.35 2.09
C LEU A 524 1.65 -29.73 2.98
N VAL A 525 1.86 -30.69 3.87
CA VAL A 525 0.84 -31.26 4.73
C VAL A 525 1.12 -30.85 6.16
N GLY A 526 0.19 -30.12 6.79
CA GLY A 526 0.35 -29.64 8.16
C GLY A 526 0.13 -30.71 9.25
N ASP A 527 -0.65 -31.75 8.93
CA ASP A 527 -1.01 -32.87 9.81
C ASP A 527 -1.14 -34.13 8.94
N THR A 528 -0.13 -34.99 8.98
CA THR A 528 -0.05 -36.22 8.16
C THR A 528 -1.06 -37.28 8.59
N GLU A 529 -1.37 -37.38 9.89
CA GLU A 529 -2.31 -38.37 10.46
C GLU A 529 -3.73 -38.15 9.95
N ARG A 530 -4.14 -36.89 9.77
CA ARG A 530 -5.48 -36.53 9.27
C ARG A 530 -5.55 -36.39 7.76
N HIS A 531 -4.46 -36.59 7.04
CA HIS A 531 -4.45 -36.47 5.60
C HIS A 531 -5.15 -37.68 4.94
N PRO A 532 -6.02 -37.51 3.92
CA PRO A 532 -6.72 -38.63 3.27
C PRO A 532 -5.80 -39.69 2.61
N LYS A 533 -4.53 -39.32 2.40
CA LYS A 533 -3.47 -40.19 1.88
C LYS A 533 -2.44 -40.58 2.95
N GLY A 534 -2.63 -40.14 4.19
CA GLY A 534 -1.85 -40.60 5.34
C GLY A 534 -2.26 -42.01 5.74
N ILE A 535 -1.31 -42.79 6.22
CA ILE A 535 -1.55 -44.15 6.73
C ILE A 535 -0.98 -44.19 8.14
N HIS A 536 -1.86 -44.37 9.14
CA HIS A 536 -1.44 -44.60 10.51
C HIS A 536 -0.87 -46.02 10.66
N ILE A 537 0.30 -46.15 11.27
CA ILE A 537 0.92 -47.46 11.49
C ILE A 537 0.44 -48.01 12.84
N PRO A 538 -0.21 -49.19 12.89
CA PRO A 538 -0.70 -49.74 14.15
C PRO A 538 0.42 -49.95 15.18
N GLY A 539 0.26 -49.35 16.36
CA GLY A 539 1.23 -49.46 17.46
C GLY A 539 2.15 -48.25 17.64
N THR A 540 2.07 -47.24 16.77
CA THR A 540 2.74 -45.94 16.96
C THR A 540 1.81 -44.94 17.65
N SER A 541 2.37 -43.97 18.38
CA SER A 541 1.57 -42.88 18.98
C SER A 541 1.04 -41.94 17.90
N GLU A 542 -0.21 -41.50 18.00
CA GLU A 542 -0.73 -40.43 17.14
C GLU A 542 0.01 -39.12 17.45
N THR A 543 0.83 -38.67 16.52
CA THR A 543 1.60 -37.43 16.60
C THR A 543 1.18 -36.48 15.47
N ASN A 544 1.07 -35.19 15.79
CA ASN A 544 0.83 -34.18 14.76
C ASN A 544 2.15 -33.89 14.04
N GLU A 545 2.35 -34.52 12.89
CA GLU A 545 3.53 -34.34 12.06
C GLU A 545 3.19 -33.52 10.81
N SER A 546 4.04 -32.54 10.51
CA SER A 546 3.98 -31.80 9.25
C SER A 546 4.99 -32.39 8.26
N MET A 547 4.59 -32.53 7.00
CA MET A 547 5.42 -33.11 5.94
C MET A 547 5.47 -32.20 4.72
N LEU A 548 6.68 -32.01 4.18
CA LEU A 548 6.92 -31.42 2.86
C LEU A 548 7.43 -32.52 1.93
N ALA A 549 6.73 -32.75 0.82
CA ALA A 549 7.10 -33.72 -0.20
C ALA A 549 7.19 -33.02 -1.56
N VAL A 550 8.34 -33.14 -2.22
CA VAL A 550 8.64 -32.43 -3.47
C VAL A 550 9.04 -33.45 -4.55
N PRO A 551 8.33 -33.50 -5.68
CA PRO A 551 8.74 -34.34 -6.80
C PRO A 551 9.91 -33.67 -7.53
N VAL A 552 10.97 -34.43 -7.78
CA VAL A 552 12.10 -34.00 -8.62
C VAL A 552 12.01 -34.76 -9.93
N ILE A 553 11.75 -34.03 -11.02
CA ILE A 553 11.53 -34.59 -12.34
C ILE A 553 12.63 -34.06 -13.25
N PHE A 554 13.41 -34.98 -13.82
CA PHE A 554 14.35 -34.67 -14.88
C PHE A 554 13.67 -35.01 -16.20
N GLU A 555 13.43 -34.01 -17.05
CA GLU A 555 12.95 -34.18 -18.43
C GLU A 555 14.10 -34.15 -19.43
#